data_AF-A0A970S9Z3-F1
#
_entry.id   AF-A0A970S9Z3-F1
#
_cell.length_a   1.000
_cell.length_b   1.000
_cell.length_c   1.000
_cell.angle_alpha   90.00
_cell.angle_beta   90.00
_cell.angle_gamma   90.00
#
_symmetry.space_group_name_H-M   'P 1'
#
loop_
_entity.id
_entity.type
_entity.pdbx_description
1 polymer ?
#
loop_
_entity_poly.entity_id
_entity_poly.type
_entity_poly.pdbx_seq_one_letter_code
_entity_poly.pdbx_strand_id
1 'polypeptide(L)'
;MIENLTRKNKSTPIVLEFLDKRKKDLDALVPSDFFMDYSEDDWDNLMRYIRTIKIRTERGCQNLGKDRLKEEPVIKFQEAYNDLVENLSPVYSEKTRKAISELGKMIEEYKISIFAQEIKTLVPVSPKRLMEKIGEIRGLG
;
A
#
# COMPACT_ATOMS: atom_id res chain seq x y z
N MET A 1 14.55 10.40 -4.95
CA MET A 1 13.91 10.10 -6.24
C MET A 1 12.67 10.96 -6.46
N ILE A 2 11.67 10.90 -5.58
CA ILE A 2 10.46 11.76 -5.63
C ILE A 2 10.83 13.25 -5.77
N GLU A 3 11.74 13.79 -4.94
CA GLU A 3 12.16 15.20 -5.03
C GLU A 3 12.69 15.62 -6.41
N ASN A 4 13.45 14.74 -7.07
CA ASN A 4 13.96 15.02 -8.42
C ASN A 4 12.81 15.06 -9.44
N LEU A 5 11.82 14.17 -9.30
CA LEU A 5 10.62 14.19 -10.13
C LEU A 5 9.75 15.43 -9.84
N THR A 6 9.64 15.85 -8.58
CA THR A 6 8.94 17.08 -8.18
C THR A 6 9.57 18.30 -8.86
N ARG A 7 10.90 18.43 -8.82
CA ARG A 7 11.63 19.53 -9.48
C ARG A 7 11.41 19.53 -11.00
N LYS A 8 11.43 18.36 -11.64
CA LYS A 8 11.21 18.20 -13.09
C LYS A 8 9.76 18.53 -13.50
N ASN A 9 8.78 18.31 -12.63
CA ASN A 9 7.36 18.50 -12.90
C ASN A 9 6.76 19.72 -12.19
N LYS A 10 7.59 20.71 -11.81
CA LYS A 10 7.20 21.89 -11.02
C LYS A 10 6.02 22.71 -11.59
N SER A 11 5.76 22.60 -12.89
CA SER A 11 4.69 23.32 -13.59
C SER A 11 3.50 22.42 -13.96
N THR A 12 3.42 21.20 -13.41
CA THR A 12 2.39 20.21 -13.73
C THR A 12 1.66 19.78 -12.45
N PRO A 13 0.65 20.54 -11.98
CA PRO A 13 0.01 20.33 -10.67
C PRO A 13 -0.52 18.91 -10.45
N ILE A 14 -1.09 18.29 -11.50
CA ILE A 14 -1.63 16.93 -11.45
C ILE A 14 -0.55 15.88 -11.17
N VAL A 15 0.68 16.08 -11.65
CA VAL A 15 1.82 15.21 -11.36
C VAL A 15 2.35 15.49 -9.95
N LEU A 16 2.33 16.74 -9.49
CA LEU A 16 2.74 17.08 -8.12
C LEU A 16 1.80 16.45 -7.08
N GLU A 17 0.48 16.45 -7.31
CA GLU A 17 -0.49 15.77 -6.45
C GLU A 17 -0.24 14.26 -6.40
N PHE A 18 0.05 13.65 -7.55
CA PHE A 18 0.43 12.25 -7.62
C PHE A 18 1.71 11.98 -6.80
N LEU A 19 2.73 12.81 -6.92
CA LEU A 19 3.99 12.66 -6.17
C LEU A 19 3.80 12.86 -4.65
N ASP A 20 2.94 13.78 -4.22
CA ASP A 20 2.61 13.97 -2.80
C ASP A 20 1.95 12.72 -2.22
N LYS A 21 1.01 12.10 -2.95
CA LYS A 21 0.41 10.82 -2.57
C LYS A 21 1.46 9.71 -2.45
N ARG A 22 2.42 9.63 -3.37
CA ARG A 22 3.52 8.63 -3.30
C ARG A 22 4.47 8.87 -2.11
N LYS A 23 4.62 10.12 -1.67
CA LYS A 23 5.36 10.43 -0.45
C LYS A 23 4.62 9.92 0.79
N LYS A 24 3.31 10.17 0.87
CA LYS A 24 2.47 9.64 1.96
C LYS A 24 2.45 8.11 2.02
N ASP A 25 2.42 7.45 0.86
CA ASP A 25 2.54 5.99 0.80
C ASP A 25 3.86 5.49 1.41
N LEU A 26 4.96 6.23 1.19
CA LEU A 26 6.26 5.89 1.77
C LEU A 26 6.30 6.16 3.28
N ASP A 27 5.75 7.29 3.72
CA ASP A 27 5.67 7.66 5.14
C ASP A 27 4.83 6.64 5.93
N ALA A 28 3.78 6.08 5.31
CA ALA A 28 2.95 5.03 5.92
C ALA A 28 3.66 3.66 6.04
N LEU A 29 4.56 3.33 5.09
CA LEU A 29 5.36 2.10 5.15
C LEU A 29 6.52 2.20 6.13
N VAL A 30 7.07 3.41 6.32
CA VAL A 30 8.26 3.66 7.13
C VAL A 30 7.97 4.78 8.14
N PRO A 31 7.09 4.55 9.13
CA PRO A 31 6.85 5.52 10.19
C PRO A 31 8.13 5.74 11.02
N SER A 32 8.20 6.84 11.77
CA SER A 32 9.41 7.24 12.49
C SER A 32 9.94 6.20 13.51
N ASP A 33 9.08 5.28 13.94
CA ASP A 33 9.30 4.22 14.91
C ASP A 33 9.36 2.81 14.30
N PHE A 34 9.42 2.69 12.97
CA PHE A 34 9.32 1.41 12.26
C PHE A 34 10.37 0.37 12.64
N PHE A 35 11.49 0.75 13.26
CA PHE A 35 12.53 -0.20 13.67
C PHE A 35 12.12 -1.10 14.84
N MET A 36 11.07 -0.77 15.60
CA MET A 36 10.72 -1.52 16.82
C MET A 36 9.92 -2.80 16.57
N ASP A 37 9.25 -2.93 15.41
CA ASP A 37 8.21 -3.95 15.20
C ASP A 37 8.45 -4.91 14.02
N TYR A 38 9.59 -4.82 13.33
CA TYR A 38 9.86 -5.58 12.09
C TYR A 38 10.78 -6.79 12.32
N SER A 39 10.30 -7.99 12.00
CA SER A 39 11.12 -9.20 11.87
C SER A 39 11.99 -9.18 10.60
N GLU A 40 12.97 -10.07 10.45
CA GLU A 40 13.79 -10.20 9.24
C GLU A 40 12.95 -10.35 7.96
N ASP A 41 11.87 -11.16 8.00
CA ASP A 41 10.94 -11.31 6.89
C ASP A 41 10.18 -10.00 6.57
N ASP A 42 9.95 -9.17 7.58
CA ASP A 42 9.30 -7.87 7.37
C ASP A 42 10.24 -6.87 6.69
N TRP A 43 11.56 -7.01 6.85
CA TRP A 43 12.55 -6.17 6.17
C TRP A 43 12.60 -6.41 4.66
N ASP A 44 12.65 -7.67 4.23
CA ASP A 44 12.65 -8.00 2.80
C ASP A 44 11.35 -7.57 2.12
N ASN A 45 10.22 -7.74 2.81
CA ASN A 45 8.93 -7.26 2.35
C ASN A 45 8.89 -5.74 2.25
N LEU A 46 9.37 -5.03 3.27
CA LEU A 46 9.43 -3.56 3.27
C LEU A 46 10.23 -3.05 2.06
N MET A 47 11.39 -3.65 1.79
CA MET A 47 12.22 -3.27 0.64
C MET A 47 11.50 -3.52 -0.70
N ARG A 48 10.71 -4.59 -0.81
CA ARG A 48 9.88 -4.87 -1.99
C ARG A 48 8.76 -3.85 -2.15
N TYR A 49 8.11 -3.45 -1.07
CA TYR A 49 7.05 -2.43 -1.09
C TYR A 49 7.59 -1.06 -1.47
N ILE A 50 8.73 -0.64 -0.90
CA ILE A 50 9.40 0.62 -1.26
C ILE A 50 9.80 0.63 -2.75
N ARG A 51 10.37 -0.48 -3.25
CA ARG A 51 10.70 -0.61 -4.68
C ARG A 51 9.46 -0.52 -5.57
N THR A 52 8.33 -1.04 -5.12
CA THR A 52 7.04 -0.97 -5.83
C THR A 52 6.54 0.47 -5.93
N ILE A 53 6.61 1.24 -4.83
CA ILE A 53 6.31 2.68 -4.83
C ILE A 53 7.23 3.41 -5.80
N LYS A 54 8.54 3.13 -5.80
CA LYS A 54 9.48 3.73 -6.73
C LYS A 54 9.09 3.49 -8.19
N ILE A 55 8.88 2.22 -8.58
CA ILE A 55 8.51 1.84 -9.95
C ILE A 55 7.19 2.51 -10.36
N ARG A 56 6.19 2.46 -9.47
CA ARG A 56 4.90 3.12 -9.68
C ARG A 56 5.07 4.61 -9.92
N THR A 57 5.88 5.27 -9.08
CA THR A 57 6.13 6.71 -9.16
C THR A 57 6.77 7.08 -10.50
N GLU A 58 7.81 6.35 -10.90
CA GLU A 58 8.50 6.53 -12.19
C GLU A 58 7.54 6.42 -13.38
N ARG A 59 6.75 5.34 -13.43
CA ARG A 59 5.83 5.04 -14.53
C ARG A 59 4.59 5.94 -14.53
N GLY A 60 4.05 6.25 -13.35
CA GLY A 60 2.89 7.12 -13.19
C GLY A 60 3.16 8.55 -13.64
N CYS A 61 4.35 9.09 -13.35
CA CYS A 61 4.76 10.39 -13.90
C CYS A 61 4.83 10.42 -15.43
N GLN A 62 5.09 9.28 -16.09
CA GLN A 62 5.09 9.19 -17.55
C GLN A 62 3.67 9.05 -18.12
N ASN A 63 2.77 8.37 -17.41
CA ASN A 63 1.39 8.16 -17.84
C ASN A 63 0.43 8.03 -16.66
N LEU A 64 -0.06 9.18 -16.17
CA LEU A 64 -0.98 9.25 -15.04
C LEU A 64 -2.32 8.58 -15.33
N GLY A 65 -2.83 8.65 -16.56
CA GLY A 65 -4.10 8.03 -16.93
C GLY A 65 -4.06 6.51 -16.74
N LYS A 66 -2.97 5.87 -17.18
CA LYS A 66 -2.76 4.43 -17.00
C LYS A 66 -2.55 4.04 -15.54
N ASP A 67 -1.88 4.88 -14.73
CA ASP A 67 -1.73 4.64 -13.30
C ASP A 67 -3.08 4.71 -12.57
N ARG A 68 -3.91 5.70 -12.87
CA ARG A 68 -5.24 5.87 -12.26
C ARG A 68 -6.15 4.67 -12.49
N LEU A 69 -6.21 4.16 -13.72
CA LEU A 69 -6.99 2.95 -14.03
C LEU A 69 -6.52 1.72 -13.24
N LYS A 70 -5.22 1.65 -12.93
CA LYS A 70 -4.66 0.60 -12.08
C LYS A 70 -4.93 0.84 -10.57
N GLU A 71 -5.02 2.10 -10.15
CA GLU A 71 -5.28 2.49 -8.76
C GLU A 71 -6.75 2.31 -8.35
N GLU A 72 -7.70 2.51 -9.26
CA GLU A 72 -9.15 2.33 -8.99
C GLU A 72 -9.49 1.06 -8.18
N PRO A 73 -9.06 -0.15 -8.57
CA PRO A 73 -9.38 -1.35 -7.80
C PRO A 73 -8.65 -1.45 -6.46
N VAL A 74 -7.58 -0.68 -6.23
CA VAL A 74 -6.81 -0.66 -4.97
C VAL A 74 -7.47 0.26 -3.94
N ILE A 75 -8.02 1.41 -4.37
CA ILE A 75 -8.62 2.43 -3.49
C ILE A 75 -9.64 1.80 -2.54
N LYS A 76 -10.59 1.02 -3.07
CA LYS A 76 -11.64 0.38 -2.26
C LYS A 76 -11.11 -0.52 -1.13
N PHE A 77 -9.95 -1.15 -1.33
CA PHE A 77 -9.36 -2.02 -0.34
C PHE A 77 -8.55 -1.24 0.68
N GLN A 78 -7.89 -0.17 0.24
CA GLN A 78 -7.21 0.76 1.13
C GLN A 78 -8.21 1.49 2.04
N GLU A 79 -9.35 1.94 1.51
CA GLU A 79 -10.44 2.54 2.29
C GLU A 79 -10.98 1.55 3.32
N ALA A 80 -11.31 0.32 2.91
CA ALA A 80 -11.78 -0.70 3.84
C ALA A 80 -10.75 -1.04 4.93
N TYR A 81 -9.46 -1.04 4.61
CA TYR A 81 -8.40 -1.22 5.60
C TYR A 81 -8.31 -0.04 6.57
N ASN A 82 -8.34 1.19 6.05
CA ASN A 82 -8.31 2.40 6.88
C ASN A 82 -9.51 2.44 7.83
N ASP A 83 -10.72 2.11 7.36
CA ASP A 83 -11.92 2.02 8.21
C ASP A 83 -11.73 1.00 9.34
N LEU A 84 -11.13 -0.17 9.06
CA LEU A 84 -10.86 -1.19 10.07
C LEU A 84 -9.81 -0.72 11.10
N VAL A 85 -8.82 0.06 10.66
CA VAL A 85 -7.78 0.64 11.51
C VAL A 85 -8.29 1.81 12.35
N GLU A 86 -9.14 2.67 11.80
CA GLU A 86 -9.73 3.78 12.55
C GLU A 86 -10.72 3.31 13.60
N ASN A 87 -11.47 2.24 13.30
CA ASN A 87 -12.43 1.66 14.22
C ASN A 87 -11.81 0.67 15.21
N LEU A 88 -10.48 0.42 15.18
CA LEU A 88 -9.77 -0.50 16.07
C LEU A 88 -9.92 -0.10 17.55
N SER A 89 -11.00 -0.57 18.17
CA SER A 89 -11.27 -0.47 19.59
C SER A 89 -10.21 -1.20 20.43
N PRO A 90 -9.83 -0.68 21.61
CA PRO A 90 -8.98 -1.40 22.56
C PRO A 90 -9.49 -2.79 22.93
N VAL A 91 -10.80 -3.01 22.80
CA VAL A 91 -11.49 -4.27 23.12
C VAL A 91 -11.27 -5.36 22.05
N TYR A 92 -10.74 -5.02 20.87
CA TYR A 92 -10.47 -6.04 19.86
C TYR A 92 -9.45 -7.07 20.33
N SER A 93 -9.81 -8.34 20.11
CA SER A 93 -8.94 -9.47 20.37
C SER A 93 -7.62 -9.38 19.60
N GLU A 94 -6.58 -9.99 20.15
CA GLU A 94 -5.29 -10.15 19.47
C GLU A 94 -5.45 -10.80 18.08
N LYS A 95 -6.41 -11.72 17.94
CA LYS A 95 -6.75 -12.34 16.66
C LYS A 95 -7.23 -11.31 15.63
N THR A 96 -8.09 -10.38 16.01
CA THR A 96 -8.59 -9.33 15.13
C THR A 96 -7.46 -8.39 14.70
N ARG A 97 -6.59 -8.00 15.65
CA ARG A 97 -5.41 -7.16 15.38
C ARG A 97 -4.47 -7.81 14.37
N LYS A 98 -4.15 -9.10 14.54
CA LYS A 98 -3.35 -9.88 13.58
C LYS A 98 -4.00 -9.96 12.21
N ALA A 99 -5.30 -10.22 12.14
CA ALA A 99 -6.01 -10.32 10.87
C ALA A 99 -6.01 -8.98 10.10
N ILE A 100 -6.10 -7.84 10.79
CA ILE A 100 -5.97 -6.51 10.17
C ILE A 100 -4.54 -6.28 9.67
N SER A 101 -3.51 -6.60 10.48
CA SER A 101 -2.11 -6.52 10.04
C SER A 101 -1.85 -7.36 8.78
N GLU A 102 -2.37 -8.59 8.74
CA GLU A 102 -2.29 -9.47 7.57
C GLU A 102 -2.99 -8.87 6.34
N LEU A 103 -4.15 -8.24 6.51
CA LEU A 103 -4.85 -7.56 5.42
C LEU A 103 -3.98 -6.43 4.83
N GLY A 104 -3.29 -5.65 5.67
CA GLY A 104 -2.34 -4.64 5.23
C GLY A 104 -1.25 -5.23 4.33
N LYS A 105 -0.61 -6.33 4.76
CA LYS A 105 0.39 -7.05 3.94
C LYS A 105 -0.19 -7.57 2.63
N MET A 106 -1.43 -8.10 2.64
CA MET A 106 -2.10 -8.56 1.42
C MET A 106 -2.35 -7.43 0.43
N ILE A 107 -2.71 -6.23 0.90
CA ILE A 107 -2.91 -5.05 0.05
C ILE A 107 -1.59 -4.65 -0.62
N GLU A 108 -0.48 -4.69 0.11
CA GLU A 108 0.84 -4.41 -0.47
C GLU A 108 1.26 -5.44 -1.53
N GLU A 109 1.04 -6.73 -1.29
CA GLU A 109 1.25 -7.76 -2.32
C GLU A 109 0.35 -7.56 -3.55
N TYR A 110 -0.89 -7.12 -3.35
CA TYR A 110 -1.77 -6.77 -4.47
C TYR A 110 -1.22 -5.57 -5.25
N LYS A 111 -0.73 -4.51 -4.58
CA LYS A 111 -0.07 -3.36 -5.23
C LYS A 111 1.15 -3.80 -6.05
N ILE A 112 1.97 -4.73 -5.56
CA ILE A 112 3.08 -5.32 -6.34
C ILE A 112 2.58 -5.88 -7.67
N SER A 113 1.53 -6.71 -7.62
CA SER A 113 0.98 -7.38 -8.81
C SER A 113 0.47 -6.40 -9.88
N ILE A 114 -0.02 -5.22 -9.46
CA ILE A 114 -0.62 -4.22 -10.34
C ILE A 114 0.44 -3.27 -10.91
N PHE A 115 1.36 -2.79 -10.07
CA PHE A 115 2.27 -1.69 -10.42
C PHE A 115 3.68 -2.14 -10.80
N ALA A 116 4.16 -3.27 -10.26
CA ALA A 116 5.55 -3.68 -10.32
C ALA A 116 5.72 -5.20 -10.44
N GLN A 117 5.15 -5.79 -11.50
CA GLN A 117 5.20 -7.25 -11.74
C GLN A 117 6.62 -7.82 -11.75
N GLU A 118 7.62 -7.03 -12.14
CA GLU A 118 9.04 -7.42 -12.09
C GLU A 118 9.57 -7.73 -10.68
N ILE A 119 8.95 -7.19 -9.62
CA ILE A 119 9.31 -7.46 -8.22
C ILE A 119 8.87 -8.87 -7.78
N LYS A 120 7.84 -9.42 -8.44
CA LYS A 120 7.14 -10.68 -8.11
C LYS A 120 6.48 -10.65 -6.73
N THR A 121 5.27 -11.19 -6.64
CA THR A 121 4.57 -11.40 -5.38
C THR A 121 5.12 -12.63 -4.66
N LEU A 122 5.23 -12.61 -3.34
CA LEU A 122 5.53 -13.81 -2.55
C LEU A 122 4.28 -14.69 -2.40
N VAL A 123 3.12 -14.04 -2.31
CA VAL A 123 1.82 -14.71 -2.22
C VAL A 123 0.89 -14.08 -3.25
N PRO A 124 0.22 -14.86 -4.11
CA PRO A 124 -0.71 -14.29 -5.07
C PRO A 124 -1.91 -13.71 -4.33
N VAL A 125 -2.14 -12.40 -4.47
CA VAL A 125 -3.32 -11.73 -3.91
C VAL A 125 -4.22 -11.26 -5.04
N SER A 126 -5.51 -11.59 -4.93
CA SER A 126 -6.54 -11.16 -5.88
C SER A 126 -7.60 -10.32 -5.17
N PRO A 127 -8.40 -9.54 -5.90
CA PRO A 127 -9.53 -8.81 -5.33
C PRO A 127 -10.47 -9.71 -4.51
N LYS A 128 -10.68 -10.95 -4.96
CA LYS A 128 -11.52 -11.93 -4.24
C LYS A 128 -10.95 -12.26 -2.87
N ARG A 129 -9.64 -12.55 -2.78
CA ARG A 129 -8.96 -12.86 -1.50
C ARG A 129 -9.00 -11.70 -0.52
N LEU A 130 -8.86 -10.46 -1.03
CA LEU A 130 -8.99 -9.26 -0.19
C LEU A 130 -10.41 -9.09 0.35
N MET A 131 -11.44 -9.29 -0.48
CA MET A 131 -12.83 -9.23 -0.03
C MET A 131 -13.15 -10.30 1.02
N GLU A 132 -12.66 -11.53 0.82
CA GLU A 132 -12.80 -12.62 1.79
C GLU A 132 -12.16 -12.27 3.13
N LYS A 133 -10.92 -11.74 3.13
CA LYS A 133 -10.22 -11.33 4.35
C LYS A 133 -10.93 -10.18 5.09
N ILE A 134 -11.45 -9.20 4.36
CA ILE A 134 -12.24 -8.10 4.94
C ILE A 134 -13.52 -8.65 5.59
N GLY A 135 -14.20 -9.59 4.93
CA GLY A 135 -15.39 -10.25 5.47
C GLY A 135 -15.10 -11.04 6.74
N GLU A 136 -13.98 -11.78 6.76
CA GLU A 136 -13.50 -12.49 7.95
C GLU A 136 -13.30 -11.53 9.13
N ILE A 137 -12.56 -10.44 8.93
CA ILE A 137 -12.26 -9.46 10.00
C ILE A 137 -13.54 -8.85 10.56
N ARG A 138 -14.49 -8.47 9.70
CA ARG A 138 -15.77 -7.90 10.11
C ARG A 138 -16.64 -8.87 10.92
N GLY A 139 -16.44 -10.19 10.75
CA GLY A 139 -17.11 -11.21 11.56
C GLY A 139 -16.39 -11.55 12.87
N LEU A 140 -15.18 -11.03 13.11
CA LEU A 140 -14.43 -11.18 14.36
C LEU A 140 -14.70 -10.08 15.39
N GLY A 141 -15.33 -8.97 14.96
CA GLY A 141 -15.74 -7.86 15.81
C GLY A 141 -17.18 -8.00 16.29
#